data_AF-A0A7C0XBR7-F1
#
_entry.id   AF-A0A7C0XBR7-F1
#
_cell.length_a   1.000
_cell.length_b   1.000
_cell.length_c   1.000
_cell.angle_alpha   90.00
_cell.angle_beta   90.00
_cell.angle_gamma   90.00
#
_symmetry.space_group_name_H-M   'P 1'
#
loop_
_entity.id
_entity.type
_entity.pdbx_description
1 polymer ?
#
loop_
_entity_poly.entity_id
_entity_poly.type
_entity_poly.pdbx_seq_one_letter_code
_entity_poly.pdbx_strand_id
1 'polypeptide(L)'
;MNLIMTFMVSGVLLGSTSIEKKDMEGIEVKSRSGDIRLIIEDRNDIYSDDDLNYSEKNGVVGITTLTDNITLHVPPLSSINIKSVSGDIKIWAKSTQNWPSRVMVKSVSGDIRLKTVFPAAIAFTTISGDISIEGEIQGDASSWQSALYRATTVSGDIKLKGLVPADLEATSAMGDIKLNLMGKCPRASARVNYAVETGGKASVLIEGQKVEVSENTPLSYECVEITVKTKLLGEEEGKKGRLSWIERRSPLVKPVTYNRVDGFLLGIAPHFGNSNGDFAEIGISYAFGRKTWQGFLHFRKFLVSDPGFYLSAGVFSTTATRDAWKILNIENSLSSFFIKEDFYDYYDRRGIEARLGFSPSDHLAVELGYEIFNLKSLKKKVNWAVFGKNKDFRENPPIKEGTLRALTFNVFARHGPLSFAAQNEVSTNDDYALKRFWNELTFKKSFENLGNLACRMIGGFSPDSLERPFLFTLGGIGSLPGYKLNEFETSRFLLFNLDYSIKIGWPSFLFFFDGAKIDGVNGIKADVGLGVIPFSDISVRAVRKLEKNGDIKVYIRLSERF
;
A
#
# COMPACT_ATOMS: atom_id res chain seq x y z
N MET A 1 27.23 -11.66 49.50
CA MET A 1 26.28 -11.47 50.61
C MET A 1 26.14 -9.97 50.82
N ASN A 2 24.91 -9.45 50.71
CA ASN A 2 24.41 -8.05 50.83
C ASN A 2 23.43 -7.79 49.70
N LEU A 3 22.28 -8.48 49.72
CA LEU A 3 21.03 -8.13 50.41
C LEU A 3 20.26 -7.04 49.66
N ILE A 4 19.37 -7.55 48.82
CA ILE A 4 18.18 -6.93 48.24
C ILE A 4 17.41 -6.23 49.36
N MET A 5 17.14 -4.93 49.21
CA MET A 5 16.11 -4.26 50.01
C MET A 5 15.12 -3.60 49.06
N THR A 6 14.06 -4.37 48.81
CA THR A 6 12.78 -3.98 48.26
C THR A 6 12.17 -2.89 49.13
N PHE A 7 11.92 -1.71 48.58
CA PHE A 7 10.92 -0.78 49.13
C PHE A 7 9.66 -0.90 48.28
N MET A 8 8.71 -1.68 48.80
CA MET A 8 7.32 -1.70 48.37
C MET A 8 6.64 -0.59 49.18
N VAL A 9 6.38 0.55 48.56
CA VAL A 9 5.45 1.55 49.12
C VAL A 9 4.15 1.39 48.36
N SER A 10 3.22 0.66 48.97
CA SER A 10 1.81 0.66 48.60
C SER A 10 1.20 2.00 49.00
N GLY A 11 1.12 2.91 48.05
CA GLY A 11 0.32 4.11 48.14
C GLY A 11 -0.32 4.36 46.78
N VAL A 12 -1.64 4.22 46.69
CA VAL A 12 -2.40 4.74 45.56
C VAL A 12 -2.34 6.27 45.67
N LEU A 13 -1.30 6.86 45.09
CA LEU A 13 -1.30 8.23 44.63
C LEU A 13 -1.56 8.16 43.13
N LEU A 14 -2.60 8.85 42.66
CA LEU A 14 -2.68 9.26 41.26
C LEU A 14 -1.49 10.19 41.03
N GLY A 15 -0.37 9.63 40.60
CA GLY A 15 0.90 10.32 40.47
C GLY A 15 0.91 11.11 39.18
N SER A 16 0.86 12.45 39.28
CA SER A 16 1.24 13.28 38.16
C SER A 16 2.76 13.26 38.01
N THR A 17 3.25 13.06 36.79
CA THR A 17 4.68 13.16 36.48
C THR A 17 4.98 14.51 35.86
N SER A 18 5.98 15.24 36.38
CA SER A 18 6.50 16.48 35.78
C SER A 18 8.00 16.37 35.49
N ILE A 19 8.42 16.91 34.34
CA ILE A 19 9.80 16.96 33.85
C ILE A 19 10.13 18.43 33.59
N GLU A 20 10.78 19.08 34.55
CA GLU A 20 11.29 20.46 34.41
C GLU A 20 12.66 20.46 33.76
N LYS A 21 12.82 21.15 32.62
CA LYS A 21 14.13 21.25 31.95
C LYS A 21 14.28 22.53 31.13
N LYS A 22 15.42 23.21 31.32
CA LYS A 22 15.73 24.49 30.66
C LYS A 22 16.06 24.37 29.16
N ASP A 23 16.68 23.26 28.75
CA ASP A 23 17.21 23.07 27.38
C ASP A 23 16.58 21.86 26.68
N MET A 24 15.27 21.90 26.44
CA MET A 24 14.57 20.86 25.65
C MET A 24 14.47 21.27 24.19
N GLU A 25 15.05 20.45 23.30
CA GLU A 25 14.95 20.67 21.87
C GLU A 25 13.77 19.91 21.25
N GLY A 26 13.37 18.77 21.81
CA GLY A 26 12.27 17.99 21.25
C GLY A 26 11.74 16.88 22.14
N ILE A 27 10.65 16.27 21.68
CA ILE A 27 9.99 15.14 22.34
C ILE A 27 9.74 13.99 21.36
N GLU A 28 9.98 12.76 21.81
CA GLU A 28 9.60 11.54 21.09
C GLU A 28 8.61 10.73 21.94
N VAL A 29 7.38 10.52 21.47
CA VAL A 29 6.37 9.69 22.15
C VAL A 29 6.20 8.38 21.39
N LYS A 30 6.28 7.24 22.08
CA LYS A 30 6.06 5.90 21.53
C LYS A 30 4.91 5.22 22.27
N SER A 31 3.88 4.82 21.53
CA SER A 31 2.76 4.02 22.04
C SER A 31 2.54 2.75 21.23
N ARG A 32 2.09 1.69 21.91
CA ARG A 32 1.56 0.46 21.27
C ARG A 32 0.04 0.46 21.18
N SER A 33 -0.66 1.07 22.13
CA SER A 33 -2.12 1.11 22.19
C SER A 33 -2.63 2.37 22.87
N GLY A 34 -3.84 2.75 22.46
CA GLY A 34 -4.68 3.83 22.98
C GLY A 34 -4.20 5.26 22.70
N ASP A 35 -5.00 6.22 23.16
CA ASP A 35 -5.03 7.57 22.64
C ASP A 35 -3.91 8.43 23.22
N ILE A 36 -3.28 9.21 22.35
CA ILE A 36 -2.27 10.21 22.72
C ILE A 36 -2.89 11.58 22.55
N ARG A 37 -3.02 12.31 23.66
CA ARG A 37 -3.40 13.73 23.64
C ARG A 37 -2.18 14.56 24.01
N LEU A 38 -1.69 15.37 23.07
CA LEU A 38 -0.60 16.30 23.28
C LEU A 38 -1.14 17.73 23.32
N ILE A 39 -0.85 18.45 24.41
CA ILE A 39 -1.30 19.82 24.66
C ILE A 39 -0.05 20.69 24.78
N ILE A 40 0.14 21.60 23.84
CA ILE A 40 1.26 22.54 23.83
C ILE A 40 0.83 23.83 24.54
N GLU A 41 1.53 24.18 25.62
CA GLU A 41 1.23 25.33 26.49
C GLU A 41 2.50 26.17 26.72
N ASP A 42 2.34 27.46 27.01
CA ASP A 42 3.47 28.36 27.34
C ASP A 42 4.01 28.06 28.75
N ARG A 43 4.67 26.92 28.89
CA ARG A 43 5.39 26.50 30.11
C ARG A 43 6.80 26.06 29.74
N ASN A 44 7.59 25.72 30.75
CA ASN A 44 8.97 25.24 30.59
C ASN A 44 9.14 23.75 30.99
N ASP A 45 8.04 23.06 31.29
CA ASP A 45 8.00 21.71 31.82
C ASP A 45 7.04 20.81 31.03
N ILE A 46 7.33 19.51 31.03
CA ILE A 46 6.42 18.49 30.51
C ILE A 46 5.68 17.88 31.70
N TYR A 47 4.35 17.87 31.69
CA TYR A 47 3.57 17.22 32.75
C TYR A 47 2.48 16.30 32.22
N SER A 48 2.14 15.29 33.01
CA SER A 48 1.05 14.34 32.73
C SER A 48 0.32 13.99 34.03
N ASP A 49 -0.98 13.73 33.91
CA ASP A 49 -1.79 13.16 34.99
C ASP A 49 -1.54 11.65 35.18
N ASP A 50 -0.77 11.04 34.28
CA ASP A 50 -0.39 9.63 34.29
C ASP A 50 1.11 9.46 34.61
N ASP A 51 1.48 8.29 35.14
CA ASP A 51 2.88 7.93 35.36
C ASP A 51 3.64 7.80 34.02
N LEU A 52 4.68 8.62 33.85
CA LEU A 52 5.49 8.62 32.63
C LEU A 52 6.79 7.85 32.82
N ASN A 53 7.01 6.87 31.95
CA ASN A 53 8.36 6.40 31.68
C ASN A 53 9.01 7.27 30.61
N TYR A 54 10.06 7.97 31.02
CA TYR A 54 10.83 8.83 30.14
C TYR A 54 12.32 8.50 30.14
N SER A 55 12.99 8.91 29.08
CA SER A 55 14.43 8.86 28.91
C SER A 55 14.89 10.14 28.22
N GLU A 56 16.14 10.48 28.36
CA GLU A 56 16.71 11.65 27.71
C GLU A 56 17.94 11.27 26.89
N LYS A 57 18.04 11.83 25.69
CA LYS A 57 19.29 11.81 24.92
C LYS A 57 19.40 13.06 24.04
N ASN A 58 20.50 13.79 24.16
CA ASN A 58 20.84 14.94 23.31
C ASN A 58 19.71 15.98 23.19
N GLY A 59 19.16 16.45 24.32
CA GLY A 59 18.10 17.48 24.30
C GLY A 59 16.71 16.97 23.90
N VAL A 60 16.56 15.68 23.54
CA VAL A 60 15.27 15.05 23.22
C VAL A 60 14.77 14.21 24.39
N VAL A 61 13.54 14.47 24.82
CA VAL A 61 12.84 13.69 25.85
C VAL A 61 12.04 12.58 25.18
N GLY A 62 12.40 11.31 25.43
CA GLY A 62 11.72 10.14 24.90
C GLY A 62 10.73 9.56 25.91
N ILE A 63 9.44 9.60 25.62
CA ILE A 63 8.35 9.05 26.43
C ILE A 63 7.86 7.75 25.79
N THR A 64 7.75 6.69 26.59
CA THR A 64 7.13 5.43 26.17
C THR A 64 5.89 5.18 27.01
N THR A 65 4.73 5.05 26.38
CA THR A 65 3.48 4.81 27.10
C THR A 65 3.45 3.37 27.64
N LEU A 66 3.18 3.22 28.93
CA LEU A 66 2.81 1.93 29.55
C LEU A 66 1.30 1.82 29.79
N THR A 67 0.60 2.96 29.80
CA THR A 67 -0.85 3.10 29.91
C THR A 67 -1.49 3.11 28.52
N ASP A 68 -2.80 2.78 28.46
CA ASP A 68 -3.54 2.80 27.20
C ASP A 68 -3.72 4.23 26.69
N ASN A 69 -4.11 5.19 27.52
CA ASN A 69 -4.23 6.58 27.11
C ASN A 69 -3.18 7.43 27.84
N ILE A 70 -2.76 8.50 27.19
CA ILE A 70 -1.82 9.45 27.77
C ILE A 70 -2.22 10.88 27.39
N THR A 71 -2.25 11.77 28.37
CA THR A 71 -2.31 13.22 28.14
C THR A 71 -0.99 13.85 28.55
N LEU A 72 -0.33 14.49 27.59
CA LEU A 72 0.95 15.15 27.77
C LEU A 72 0.78 16.65 27.54
N HIS A 73 1.15 17.43 28.55
CA HIS A 73 1.33 18.86 28.40
C HIS A 73 2.80 19.14 28.18
N VAL A 74 3.14 19.87 27.13
CA VAL A 74 4.53 20.10 26.70
C VAL A 74 4.78 21.58 26.38
N PRO A 75 6.02 22.05 26.54
CA PRO A 75 6.38 23.41 26.16
C PRO A 75 6.48 23.55 24.62
N PRO A 76 6.66 24.76 24.09
CA PRO A 76 6.96 24.98 22.67
C PRO A 76 8.36 24.45 22.32
N LEU A 77 8.43 23.21 21.83
CA LEU A 77 9.69 22.53 21.48
C LEU A 77 10.04 22.70 20.01
N SER A 78 11.31 22.61 19.61
CA SER A 78 11.65 22.70 18.17
C SER A 78 11.10 21.53 17.35
N SER A 79 11.00 20.34 17.95
CA SER A 79 10.50 19.14 17.28
C SER A 79 9.63 18.24 18.15
N ILE A 80 8.56 17.72 17.56
CA ILE A 80 7.65 16.75 18.17
C ILE A 80 7.57 15.52 17.26
N ASN A 81 7.81 14.33 17.81
CA ASN A 81 7.78 13.07 17.07
C ASN A 81 6.89 12.05 17.81
N ILE A 82 5.83 11.58 17.17
CA ILE A 82 4.92 10.59 17.77
C ILE A 82 4.90 9.33 16.89
N LYS A 83 5.06 8.17 17.53
CA LYS A 83 4.94 6.85 16.92
C LYS A 83 3.89 6.05 17.66
N SER A 84 2.83 5.65 16.97
CA SER A 84 1.78 4.79 17.52
C SER A 84 1.53 3.56 16.66
N VAL A 85 1.08 2.47 17.28
CA VAL A 85 0.53 1.31 16.55
C VAL A 85 -1.00 1.40 16.46
N SER A 86 -1.69 1.88 17.50
CA SER A 86 -3.14 2.04 17.49
C SER A 86 -3.57 3.09 18.51
N GLY A 87 -4.67 3.78 18.24
CA GLY A 87 -5.22 4.85 19.07
C GLY A 87 -5.14 6.21 18.39
N ASP A 88 -6.06 7.11 18.76
CA ASP A 88 -6.12 8.44 18.17
C ASP A 88 -5.00 9.32 18.69
N ILE A 89 -4.46 10.16 17.82
CA ILE A 89 -3.44 11.13 18.15
C ILE A 89 -4.05 12.52 17.97
N LYS A 90 -4.21 13.24 19.08
CA LYS A 90 -4.80 14.58 19.13
C LYS A 90 -3.75 15.56 19.61
N ILE A 91 -3.37 16.52 18.76
CA ILE A 91 -2.37 17.54 19.06
C ILE A 91 -3.06 18.91 19.04
N TRP A 92 -2.98 19.62 20.17
CA TRP A 92 -3.64 20.90 20.39
C TRP A 92 -2.70 21.94 20.97
N ALA A 93 -2.92 23.20 20.61
CA ALA A 93 -2.30 24.36 21.24
C ALA A 93 -3.23 25.04 22.22
N LYS A 94 -2.68 25.52 23.33
CA LYS A 94 -3.23 26.69 24.03
C LYS A 94 -2.34 27.92 23.91
N SER A 95 -1.05 27.74 23.59
CA SER A 95 -0.08 28.82 23.35
C SER A 95 -0.30 29.50 21.99
N THR A 96 0.02 30.80 21.92
CA THR A 96 -0.09 31.64 20.71
C THR A 96 1.21 32.40 20.36
N GLN A 97 2.31 32.19 21.10
CA GLN A 97 3.54 32.97 20.90
C GLN A 97 4.72 32.17 20.35
N ASN A 98 4.86 30.89 20.70
CA ASN A 98 5.90 30.02 20.17
C ASN A 98 5.28 28.67 19.81
N TRP A 99 5.49 28.20 18.58
CA TRP A 99 4.98 26.91 18.11
C TRP A 99 6.14 26.05 17.60
N PRO A 100 6.10 24.72 17.77
CA PRO A 100 7.10 23.82 17.23
C PRO A 100 7.37 24.04 15.75
N SER A 101 8.65 24.05 15.40
CA SER A 101 9.07 24.17 14.00
C SER A 101 8.67 22.93 13.20
N ARG A 102 8.67 21.74 13.83
CA ARG A 102 8.34 20.48 13.15
C ARG A 102 7.51 19.52 13.99
N VAL A 103 6.45 18.98 13.40
CA VAL A 103 5.63 17.92 14.02
C VAL A 103 5.58 16.70 13.10
N MET A 104 6.06 15.55 13.57
CA MET A 104 6.03 14.28 12.84
C MET A 104 5.19 13.27 13.59
N VAL A 105 4.27 12.61 12.88
CA VAL A 105 3.41 11.57 13.43
C VAL A 105 3.42 10.37 12.50
N LYS A 106 3.72 9.19 13.04
CA LYS A 106 3.60 7.91 12.34
C LYS A 106 2.69 6.99 13.14
N SER A 107 1.56 6.63 12.56
CA SER A 107 0.65 5.64 13.11
C SER A 107 0.47 4.46 12.17
N VAL A 108 -0.01 3.35 12.71
CA VAL A 108 -0.54 2.23 11.94
C VAL A 108 -2.05 2.40 11.78
N SER A 109 -2.78 2.64 12.87
CA SER A 109 -4.22 2.87 12.89
C SER A 109 -4.61 3.93 13.92
N GLY A 110 -5.82 4.48 13.81
CA GLY A 110 -6.29 5.60 14.63
C GLY A 110 -6.07 6.95 13.95
N ASP A 111 -6.95 7.91 14.27
CA ASP A 111 -7.00 9.20 13.60
C ASP A 111 -5.88 10.12 14.08
N ILE A 112 -5.32 10.90 13.15
CA ILE A 112 -4.37 11.96 13.47
C ILE A 112 -5.11 13.29 13.33
N ARG A 113 -5.26 14.02 14.43
CA ARG A 113 -5.92 15.32 14.47
C ARG A 113 -4.98 16.39 15.01
N LEU A 114 -4.63 17.34 14.17
CA LEU A 114 -3.91 18.56 14.54
C LEU A 114 -4.92 19.72 14.50
N LYS A 115 -5.12 20.40 15.63
CA LYS A 115 -5.96 21.60 15.71
C LYS A 115 -5.24 22.72 16.47
N THR A 116 -4.63 23.65 15.74
CA THR A 116 -3.65 24.60 16.29
C THR A 116 -3.20 25.66 15.27
N VAL A 117 -2.46 26.68 15.70
CA VAL A 117 -1.49 27.40 14.86
C VAL A 117 -0.62 26.41 14.07
N PHE A 118 -0.42 26.69 12.79
CA PHE A 118 0.38 25.86 11.88
C PHE A 118 1.88 25.86 12.27
N PRO A 119 2.57 24.71 12.29
CA PRO A 119 4.04 24.66 12.42
C PRO A 119 4.76 25.00 11.12
N ALA A 120 6.08 25.17 11.16
CA ALA A 120 6.82 25.37 9.90
C ALA A 120 6.72 24.13 8.99
N ALA A 121 6.75 22.91 9.55
CA ALA A 121 6.61 21.67 8.78
C ALA A 121 5.83 20.58 9.53
N ILE A 122 5.11 19.74 8.79
CA ILE A 122 4.51 18.50 9.30
C ILE A 122 4.85 17.29 8.44
N ALA A 123 4.90 16.12 9.07
CA ALA A 123 4.88 14.84 8.36
C ALA A 123 4.02 13.82 9.10
N PHE A 124 2.78 13.65 8.64
CA PHE A 124 1.81 12.71 9.18
C PHE A 124 1.67 11.52 8.26
N THR A 125 1.81 10.32 8.83
CA THR A 125 1.63 9.07 8.11
C THR A 125 0.80 8.12 8.93
N THR A 126 -0.25 7.54 8.35
CA THR A 126 -1.02 6.44 8.94
C THR A 126 -1.34 5.40 7.88
N ILE A 127 -1.72 4.18 8.26
CA ILE A 127 -2.15 3.18 7.27
C ILE A 127 -3.67 3.26 7.10
N SER A 128 -4.43 3.25 8.20
CA SER A 128 -5.89 3.21 8.13
C SER A 128 -6.65 4.32 8.85
N GLY A 129 -5.96 5.30 9.43
CA GLY A 129 -6.61 6.40 10.13
C GLY A 129 -6.87 7.60 9.23
N ASP A 130 -7.81 8.45 9.65
CA ASP A 130 -8.04 9.73 9.00
C ASP A 130 -7.03 10.77 9.49
N ILE A 131 -6.66 11.70 8.62
CA ILE A 131 -5.77 12.82 8.95
C ILE A 131 -6.58 14.11 8.84
N SER A 132 -6.76 14.81 9.96
CA SER A 132 -7.40 16.13 9.99
C SER A 132 -6.41 17.17 10.50
N ILE A 133 -6.12 18.16 9.67
CA ILE A 133 -5.26 19.29 9.98
C ILE A 133 -6.11 20.56 9.90
N GLU A 134 -6.28 21.24 11.02
CA GLU A 134 -7.02 22.51 11.13
C GLU A 134 -6.14 23.54 11.83
N GLY A 135 -5.97 24.71 11.21
CA GLY A 135 -5.14 25.74 11.80
C GLY A 135 -5.15 27.09 11.11
N GLU A 136 -4.40 28.01 11.69
CA GLU A 136 -4.21 29.37 11.20
C GLU A 136 -2.71 29.72 11.27
N ILE A 137 -2.29 30.66 10.42
CA ILE A 137 -0.91 31.19 10.45
C ILE A 137 -0.86 32.29 11.51
N GLN A 138 0.14 32.23 12.39
CA GLN A 138 0.42 33.29 13.36
C GLN A 138 1.88 33.76 13.21
N GLY A 139 2.09 35.07 13.04
CA GLY A 139 3.43 35.66 12.86
C GLY A 139 3.94 35.70 11.41
N ASP A 140 5.25 35.92 11.25
CA ASP A 140 5.90 35.97 9.94
C ASP A 140 6.26 34.57 9.43
N ALA A 141 5.52 34.09 8.43
CA ALA A 141 5.73 32.82 7.77
C ALA A 141 6.53 32.93 6.45
N SER A 142 7.17 34.08 6.20
CA SER A 142 7.96 34.33 4.98
C SER A 142 9.08 33.30 4.76
N SER A 143 9.62 32.72 5.82
CA SER A 143 10.70 31.73 5.79
C SER A 143 10.25 30.28 5.49
N TRP A 144 8.94 30.02 5.40
CA TRP A 144 8.39 28.65 5.30
C TRP A 144 8.30 28.12 3.87
N GLN A 145 8.75 28.90 2.89
CA GLN A 145 8.67 28.56 1.46
C GLN A 145 9.43 27.28 1.09
N SER A 146 10.40 26.86 1.91
CA SER A 146 11.16 25.60 1.73
C SER A 146 10.68 24.46 2.62
N ALA A 147 9.65 24.71 3.43
CA ALA A 147 9.09 23.73 4.32
C ALA A 147 8.07 22.85 3.59
N LEU A 148 7.90 21.63 4.09
CA LEU A 148 7.03 20.63 3.48
C LEU A 148 6.01 20.13 4.49
N TYR A 149 4.75 20.20 4.08
CA TYR A 149 3.61 19.59 4.74
C TYR A 149 3.31 18.26 4.06
N ARG A 150 3.52 17.14 4.75
CA ARG A 150 3.21 15.82 4.22
C ARG A 150 2.12 15.15 5.04
N ALA A 151 1.03 14.76 4.38
CA ALA A 151 -0.02 13.93 4.96
C ALA A 151 -0.23 12.70 4.08
N THR A 152 0.00 11.51 4.62
CA THR A 152 -0.08 10.26 3.85
C THR A 152 -0.89 9.21 4.60
N THR A 153 -1.89 8.65 3.96
CA THR A 153 -2.66 7.51 4.47
C THR A 153 -2.87 6.47 3.38
N VAL A 154 -3.18 5.22 3.75
CA VAL A 154 -3.56 4.21 2.75
C VAL A 154 -5.07 4.22 2.61
N SER A 155 -5.82 3.93 3.66
CA SER A 155 -7.28 3.80 3.56
C SER A 155 -8.09 4.93 4.19
N GLY A 156 -7.46 5.89 4.87
CA GLY A 156 -8.17 6.98 5.55
C GLY A 156 -8.38 8.21 4.68
N ASP A 157 -9.22 9.11 5.16
CA ASP A 157 -9.49 10.40 4.54
C ASP A 157 -8.47 11.44 5.01
N ILE A 158 -8.16 12.42 4.16
CA ILE A 158 -7.32 13.58 4.53
C ILE A 158 -8.15 14.84 4.44
N LYS A 159 -8.21 15.60 5.52
CA LYS A 159 -8.87 16.90 5.58
C LYS A 159 -7.88 17.98 6.01
N LEU A 160 -7.70 18.99 5.18
CA LEU A 160 -6.99 20.23 5.52
C LEU A 160 -7.98 21.38 5.61
N LYS A 161 -7.94 22.15 6.69
CA LYS A 161 -8.70 23.39 6.86
C LYS A 161 -7.75 24.53 7.24
N GLY A 162 -7.64 25.51 6.35
CA GLY A 162 -6.72 26.65 6.46
C GLY A 162 -5.75 26.74 5.27
N LEU A 163 -5.09 27.88 5.16
CA LEU A 163 -4.08 28.18 4.15
C LEU A 163 -2.68 28.13 4.78
N VAL A 164 -1.71 27.48 4.12
CA VAL A 164 -0.34 27.29 4.60
C VAL A 164 0.63 27.80 3.52
N PRO A 165 1.61 28.65 3.87
CA PRO A 165 2.57 29.20 2.91
C PRO A 165 3.78 28.27 2.74
N ALA A 166 3.52 26.98 2.51
CA ALA A 166 4.52 25.91 2.36
C ALA A 166 4.02 24.88 1.34
N ASP A 167 4.92 24.09 0.75
CA ASP A 167 4.50 23.01 -0.14
C ASP A 167 3.72 21.95 0.65
N LEU A 168 2.63 21.45 0.05
CA LEU A 168 1.78 20.41 0.62
C LEU A 168 1.75 19.19 -0.29
N GLU A 169 2.02 18.03 0.28
CA GLU A 169 1.80 16.72 -0.34
C GLU A 169 0.77 15.94 0.49
N ALA A 170 -0.44 15.79 -0.04
CA ALA A 170 -1.52 15.01 0.57
C ALA A 170 -1.83 13.78 -0.28
N THR A 171 -1.63 12.59 0.28
CA THR A 171 -1.73 11.32 -0.46
C THR A 171 -2.60 10.30 0.28
N SER A 172 -3.64 9.77 -0.36
CA SER A 172 -4.43 8.64 0.14
C SER A 172 -4.56 7.55 -0.91
N ALA A 173 -4.39 6.26 -0.55
CA ALA A 173 -4.55 5.19 -1.54
C ALA A 173 -6.01 5.00 -1.93
N MET A 174 -6.93 5.16 -0.98
CA MET A 174 -8.34 4.75 -1.12
C MET A 174 -9.33 5.74 -0.50
N GLY A 175 -8.88 6.65 0.37
CA GLY A 175 -9.76 7.60 1.06
C GLY A 175 -9.84 8.95 0.39
N ASP A 176 -10.88 9.71 0.71
CA ASP A 176 -11.18 11.01 0.13
C ASP A 176 -10.21 12.08 0.66
N ILE A 177 -9.89 13.07 -0.18
CA ILE A 177 -9.10 14.23 0.23
C ILE A 177 -9.94 15.50 0.09
N LYS A 178 -10.04 16.26 1.19
CA LYS A 178 -10.79 17.51 1.26
C LYS A 178 -9.89 18.66 1.69
N LEU A 179 -9.72 19.64 0.80
CA LEU A 179 -9.08 20.91 1.10
C LEU A 179 -10.16 21.97 1.37
N ASN A 180 -10.09 22.66 2.49
CA ASN A 180 -10.93 23.82 2.81
C ASN A 180 -10.04 25.03 3.06
N LEU A 181 -9.82 25.81 2.01
CA LEU A 181 -8.90 26.94 1.99
C LEU A 181 -9.67 28.22 2.32
N MET A 182 -9.15 28.96 3.30
CA MET A 182 -9.74 30.19 3.82
C MET A 182 -8.61 31.13 4.22
N GLY A 183 -8.79 32.43 4.01
CA GLY A 183 -7.83 33.47 4.41
C GLY A 183 -6.89 33.93 3.30
N LYS A 184 -5.91 34.76 3.67
CA LYS A 184 -4.98 35.40 2.73
C LYS A 184 -3.56 34.93 2.95
N CYS A 185 -2.77 34.90 1.87
CA CYS A 185 -1.34 34.62 2.04
C CYS A 185 -0.61 35.79 2.72
N PRO A 186 0.43 35.50 3.54
CA PRO A 186 1.31 36.54 4.06
C PRO A 186 1.96 37.34 2.93
N ARG A 187 2.10 38.67 3.11
CA ARG A 187 2.58 39.65 2.09
C ARG A 187 3.96 39.36 1.48
N ALA A 188 4.69 38.37 1.97
CA ALA A 188 6.03 37.97 1.53
C ALA A 188 6.13 36.51 1.05
N SER A 189 5.01 35.81 0.80
CA SER A 189 5.02 34.39 0.43
C SER A 189 5.20 34.21 -1.08
N ALA A 190 6.21 33.46 -1.51
CA ALA A 190 6.32 32.94 -2.87
C ALA A 190 5.16 31.98 -3.19
N ARG A 191 4.97 31.66 -4.47
CA ARG A 191 4.01 30.62 -4.86
C ARG A 191 4.46 29.26 -4.32
N VAL A 192 3.54 28.53 -3.70
CA VAL A 192 3.74 27.18 -3.15
C VAL A 192 2.79 26.19 -3.78
N ASN A 193 3.17 24.92 -3.81
CA ASN A 193 2.46 23.87 -4.52
C ASN A 193 1.71 22.96 -3.55
N TYR A 194 0.43 22.73 -3.83
CA TYR A 194 -0.39 21.73 -3.14
C TYR A 194 -0.64 20.57 -4.08
N ALA A 195 0.11 19.48 -3.90
CA ALA A 195 -0.07 18.22 -4.60
C ALA A 195 -1.01 17.30 -3.82
N VAL A 196 -2.16 16.99 -4.42
CA VAL A 196 -3.19 16.09 -3.87
C VAL A 196 -3.29 14.85 -4.74
N GLU A 197 -3.08 13.67 -4.15
CA GLU A 197 -3.17 12.39 -4.84
C GLU A 197 -4.08 11.43 -4.04
N THR A 198 -5.19 10.96 -4.63
CA THR A 198 -6.15 10.13 -3.90
C THR A 198 -6.81 9.07 -4.77
N GLY A 199 -6.92 7.82 -4.30
CA GLY A 199 -7.78 6.82 -4.98
C GLY A 199 -9.27 6.95 -4.69
N GLY A 200 -9.66 7.84 -3.78
CA GLY A 200 -11.04 8.26 -3.50
C GLY A 200 -11.42 9.51 -4.29
N LYS A 201 -12.23 10.38 -3.68
CA LYS A 201 -12.63 11.68 -4.24
C LYS A 201 -11.79 12.80 -3.67
N ALA A 202 -11.33 13.70 -4.53
CA ALA A 202 -10.79 14.98 -4.12
C ALA A 202 -11.87 16.07 -4.15
N SER A 203 -11.90 16.95 -3.14
CA SER A 203 -12.77 18.13 -3.13
C SER A 203 -12.03 19.35 -2.58
N VAL A 204 -12.20 20.48 -3.25
CA VAL A 204 -11.61 21.77 -2.83
C VAL A 204 -12.75 22.74 -2.54
N LEU A 205 -12.72 23.33 -1.35
CA LEU A 205 -13.56 24.45 -0.96
C LEU A 205 -12.66 25.68 -0.78
N ILE A 206 -13.07 26.80 -1.36
CA ILE A 206 -12.41 28.09 -1.21
C ILE A 206 -13.45 29.05 -0.61
N GLU A 207 -13.14 29.65 0.55
CA GLU A 207 -14.05 30.57 1.25
C GLU A 207 -15.48 30.00 1.42
N GLY A 208 -15.56 28.69 1.68
CA GLY A 208 -16.82 27.97 1.86
C GLY A 208 -17.55 27.57 0.57
N GLN A 209 -17.07 27.99 -0.60
CA GLN A 209 -17.64 27.60 -1.89
C GLN A 209 -16.90 26.40 -2.48
N LYS A 210 -17.65 25.42 -2.99
CA LYS A 210 -17.07 24.25 -3.66
C LYS A 210 -16.54 24.68 -5.04
N VAL A 211 -15.28 24.39 -5.31
CA VAL A 211 -14.64 24.65 -6.60
C VAL A 211 -14.39 23.32 -7.30
N GLU A 212 -14.79 23.21 -8.56
CA GLU A 212 -14.45 22.06 -9.38
C GLU A 212 -12.98 22.14 -9.79
N VAL A 213 -12.23 21.08 -9.49
CA VAL A 213 -10.84 20.93 -9.91
C VAL A 213 -10.79 19.77 -10.89
N SER A 214 -10.50 20.10 -12.15
CA SER A 214 -10.22 19.09 -13.16
C SER A 214 -8.88 18.43 -12.86
N GLU A 215 -8.79 17.11 -13.05
CA GLU A 215 -7.54 16.36 -12.87
C GLU A 215 -6.40 17.01 -13.64
N ASN A 216 -5.22 17.10 -13.01
CA ASN A 216 -3.99 17.65 -13.62
C ASN A 216 -4.12 19.07 -14.18
N THR A 217 -5.13 19.82 -13.76
CA THR A 217 -5.30 21.23 -14.12
C THR A 217 -5.07 22.07 -12.88
N PRO A 218 -3.96 22.83 -12.81
CA PRO A 218 -3.65 23.63 -11.64
C PRO A 218 -4.73 24.67 -11.33
N LEU A 219 -5.22 24.67 -10.11
CA LEU A 219 -6.11 25.70 -9.58
C LEU A 219 -5.29 26.67 -8.72
N SER A 220 -5.24 27.94 -9.10
CA SER A 220 -4.56 28.97 -8.32
C SER A 220 -5.50 29.63 -7.31
N TYR A 221 -5.04 29.80 -6.07
CA TYR A 221 -5.71 30.57 -5.03
C TYR A 221 -4.66 31.24 -4.13
N GLU A 222 -4.71 32.58 -4.02
CA GLU A 222 -3.71 33.38 -3.29
C GLU A 222 -2.27 33.05 -3.74
N CYS A 223 -1.43 32.53 -2.85
CA CYS A 223 -0.06 32.09 -3.15
C CYS A 223 0.03 30.57 -3.39
N VAL A 224 -1.09 29.86 -3.52
CA VAL A 224 -1.10 28.40 -3.64
C VAL A 224 -1.51 27.97 -5.05
N GLU A 225 -0.78 27.02 -5.61
CA GLU A 225 -1.11 26.31 -6.83
C GLU A 225 -1.49 24.87 -6.50
N ILE A 226 -2.77 24.52 -6.70
CA ILE A 226 -3.34 23.24 -6.29
C ILE A 226 -3.40 22.31 -7.50
N THR A 227 -2.76 21.16 -7.41
CA THR A 227 -2.85 20.09 -8.40
C THR A 227 -3.50 18.88 -7.77
N VAL A 228 -4.58 18.39 -8.39
CA VAL A 228 -5.33 17.22 -7.92
C VAL A 228 -5.18 16.07 -8.91
N LYS A 229 -4.92 14.88 -8.37
CA LYS A 229 -4.87 13.61 -9.09
C LYS A 229 -5.72 12.58 -8.36
N THR A 230 -6.73 12.06 -9.03
CA THR A 230 -7.58 10.98 -8.50
C THR A 230 -7.12 9.64 -9.07
N LYS A 231 -6.32 8.89 -8.31
CA LYS A 231 -5.66 7.62 -8.70
C LYS A 231 -5.38 6.72 -7.49
N LEU A 232 -5.60 5.41 -7.60
CA LEU A 232 -5.18 4.43 -6.57
C LEU A 232 -3.65 4.48 -6.39
N LEU A 233 -3.15 4.38 -5.15
CA LEU A 233 -1.70 4.31 -4.88
C LEU A 233 -1.07 3.11 -5.64
N GLY A 234 -0.39 3.42 -6.75
CA GLY A 234 0.19 2.46 -7.66
C GLY A 234 -0.22 2.61 -9.13
N GLU A 235 -1.13 3.52 -9.47
CA GLU A 235 -1.22 4.01 -10.84
C GLU A 235 -0.10 5.03 -11.08
N GLU A 236 0.92 4.62 -11.82
CA GLU A 236 2.00 5.51 -12.22
C GLU A 236 1.46 6.68 -13.06
N GLU A 237 1.85 7.90 -12.70
CA GLU A 237 1.92 9.01 -13.63
C GLU A 237 3.17 8.89 -14.51
N GLY A 238 3.08 8.01 -15.50
CA GLY A 238 3.68 8.32 -16.78
C GLY A 238 2.64 9.02 -17.64
N LYS A 239 3.02 10.04 -18.43
CA LYS A 239 2.35 10.24 -19.72
C LYS A 239 2.17 8.84 -20.31
N LYS A 240 0.93 8.35 -20.48
CA LYS A 240 0.62 6.95 -20.83
C LYS A 240 1.45 6.57 -22.04
N GLY A 241 2.63 6.03 -21.79
CA GLY A 241 3.56 5.67 -22.84
C GLY A 241 2.96 4.50 -23.60
N ARG A 242 3.46 4.29 -24.81
CA ARG A 242 3.26 3.02 -25.51
C ARG A 242 3.52 1.89 -24.52
N LEU A 243 2.55 0.99 -24.35
CA LEU A 243 2.56 -0.15 -23.41
C LEU A 243 2.16 0.09 -21.95
N SER A 244 1.70 1.28 -21.57
CA SER A 244 1.20 1.56 -20.20
C SER A 244 0.01 0.69 -19.75
N TRP A 245 -0.71 0.09 -20.70
CA TRP A 245 -1.81 -0.85 -20.46
C TRP A 245 -1.34 -2.28 -20.18
N ILE A 246 -0.05 -2.57 -20.36
CA ILE A 246 0.51 -3.87 -19.96
C ILE A 246 0.75 -3.79 -18.46
N GLU A 247 -0.16 -4.39 -17.71
CA GLU A 247 0.09 -4.71 -16.31
C GLU A 247 1.23 -5.73 -16.25
N ARG A 248 2.46 -5.22 -16.11
CA ARG A 248 3.55 -6.07 -15.67
C ARG A 248 3.19 -6.48 -14.26
N ARG A 249 2.81 -7.74 -14.08
CA ARG A 249 2.86 -8.44 -12.78
C ARG A 249 4.33 -8.63 -12.39
N SER A 250 5.08 -7.53 -12.38
CA SER A 250 6.49 -7.49 -12.08
C SER A 250 6.65 -7.96 -10.64
N PRO A 251 7.61 -8.86 -10.37
CA PRO A 251 8.00 -9.22 -9.00
C PRO A 251 8.77 -8.08 -8.31
N LEU A 252 8.84 -6.91 -8.94
CA LEU A 252 9.46 -5.71 -8.40
C LEU A 252 8.60 -5.21 -7.25
N VAL A 253 9.24 -5.19 -6.10
CA VAL A 253 8.56 -5.07 -4.83
C VAL A 253 8.13 -3.63 -4.66
N LYS A 254 6.84 -3.40 -4.38
CA LYS A 254 6.40 -2.09 -3.93
C LYS A 254 7.21 -1.74 -2.67
N PRO A 255 7.80 -0.54 -2.58
CA PRO A 255 8.75 -0.20 -1.52
C PRO A 255 8.16 -0.33 -0.11
N VAL A 256 6.84 -0.30 0.02
CA VAL A 256 6.13 -0.47 1.28
C VAL A 256 5.13 -1.62 1.17
N THR A 257 5.42 -2.74 1.84
CA THR A 257 4.52 -3.90 1.93
C THR A 257 4.61 -4.57 3.30
N TYR A 258 3.68 -5.48 3.58
CA TYR A 258 3.72 -6.33 4.77
C TYR A 258 3.36 -7.77 4.38
N ASN A 259 4.16 -8.75 4.79
CA ASN A 259 3.85 -10.16 4.61
C ASN A 259 4.49 -11.04 5.68
N ARG A 260 4.08 -12.31 5.78
CA ARG A 260 4.53 -13.21 6.86
C ARG A 260 6.01 -13.59 6.81
N VAL A 261 6.66 -13.40 5.67
CA VAL A 261 8.06 -13.76 5.44
C VAL A 261 8.97 -12.56 5.67
N ASP A 262 8.68 -11.40 5.08
CA ASP A 262 9.48 -10.17 5.21
C ASP A 262 9.12 -9.34 6.44
N GLY A 263 7.96 -9.56 7.06
CA GLY A 263 7.38 -8.60 7.99
C GLY A 263 7.04 -7.30 7.26
N PHE A 264 7.30 -6.16 7.90
CA PHE A 264 7.32 -4.89 7.18
C PHE A 264 8.51 -4.88 6.22
N LEU A 265 8.22 -4.46 4.99
CA LEU A 265 9.23 -4.06 4.03
C LEU A 265 9.07 -2.56 3.80
N LEU A 266 10.13 -1.80 4.04
CA LEU A 266 10.14 -0.35 3.87
C LEU A 266 11.30 0.06 2.99
N GLY A 267 11.04 0.92 2.01
CA GLY A 267 12.03 1.33 1.03
C GLY A 267 11.59 2.53 0.22
N ILE A 268 12.34 2.76 -0.85
CA ILE A 268 12.05 3.76 -1.88
C ILE A 268 12.23 3.11 -3.24
N ALA A 269 11.39 3.48 -4.21
CA ALA A 269 11.48 2.98 -5.58
C ALA A 269 11.14 4.10 -6.58
N PRO A 270 12.05 5.08 -6.80
CA PRO A 270 11.81 6.10 -7.81
C PRO A 270 11.71 5.49 -9.22
N HIS A 271 10.71 5.96 -9.96
CA HIS A 271 10.47 5.67 -11.36
C HIS A 271 10.80 6.91 -12.22
N PHE A 272 11.56 6.73 -13.28
CA PHE A 272 11.95 7.75 -14.23
C PHE A 272 11.47 7.35 -15.63
N GLY A 273 10.35 7.91 -16.09
CA GLY A 273 9.72 7.57 -17.36
C GLY A 273 9.59 8.76 -18.31
N ASN A 274 9.41 8.48 -19.61
CA ASN A 274 9.05 9.49 -20.61
C ASN A 274 7.84 9.07 -21.45
N SER A 275 7.31 10.00 -22.26
CA SER A 275 6.13 9.75 -23.12
C SER A 275 6.35 8.70 -24.21
N ASN A 276 7.61 8.41 -24.56
CA ASN A 276 7.92 7.42 -25.58
C ASN A 276 7.82 5.98 -25.03
N GLY A 277 7.55 5.82 -23.72
CA GLY A 277 7.49 4.52 -23.05
C GLY A 277 8.86 4.00 -22.60
N ASP A 278 9.91 4.83 -22.69
CA ASP A 278 11.18 4.54 -22.01
C ASP A 278 11.00 4.75 -20.52
N PHE A 279 11.63 3.89 -19.72
CA PHE A 279 11.70 4.10 -18.29
C PHE A 279 12.97 3.52 -17.67
N ALA A 280 13.33 4.02 -16.49
CA ALA A 280 14.25 3.42 -15.57
C ALA A 280 13.63 3.47 -14.16
N GLU A 281 13.70 2.37 -13.43
CA GLU A 281 13.16 2.21 -12.10
C GLU A 281 14.25 1.60 -11.21
N ILE A 282 14.49 2.19 -10.05
CA ILE A 282 15.46 1.69 -9.07
C ILE A 282 14.76 1.59 -7.73
N GLY A 283 14.87 0.44 -7.07
CA GLY A 283 14.26 0.19 -5.77
C GLY A 283 15.26 -0.31 -4.75
N ILE A 284 15.17 0.19 -3.53
CA ILE A 284 15.89 -0.33 -2.37
C ILE A 284 14.96 -0.37 -1.15
N SER A 285 14.92 -1.50 -0.48
CA SER A 285 14.03 -1.74 0.66
C SER A 285 14.68 -2.62 1.72
N TYR A 286 14.30 -2.42 2.99
CA TYR A 286 14.72 -3.26 4.12
C TYR A 286 13.57 -4.12 4.64
N ALA A 287 13.77 -5.44 4.67
CA ALA A 287 12.80 -6.42 5.15
C ALA A 287 13.03 -6.71 6.63
N PHE A 288 12.20 -6.17 7.51
CA PHE A 288 12.44 -6.19 8.96
C PHE A 288 12.34 -7.60 9.59
N GLY A 289 11.42 -8.43 9.10
CA GLY A 289 11.25 -9.81 9.56
C GLY A 289 12.42 -10.73 9.17
N ARG A 290 13.00 -10.52 7.98
CA ARG A 290 14.18 -11.26 7.52
C ARG A 290 15.51 -10.63 7.92
N LYS A 291 15.51 -9.35 8.31
CA LYS A 291 16.69 -8.53 8.58
C LYS A 291 17.66 -8.45 7.39
N THR A 292 17.11 -8.28 6.18
CA THR A 292 17.91 -8.20 4.94
C THR A 292 17.47 -7.03 4.08
N TRP A 293 18.44 -6.45 3.36
CA TRP A 293 18.17 -5.53 2.27
C TRP A 293 17.69 -6.29 1.03
N GLN A 294 16.84 -5.63 0.25
CA GLN A 294 16.36 -6.04 -1.06
C GLN A 294 16.50 -4.86 -2.00
N GLY A 295 16.57 -5.14 -3.30
CA GLY A 295 16.61 -4.07 -4.28
C GLY A 295 16.52 -4.57 -5.70
N PHE A 296 16.30 -3.64 -6.61
CA PHE A 296 16.21 -3.89 -8.03
C PHE A 296 16.59 -2.65 -8.83
N LEU A 297 16.94 -2.89 -10.09
CA LEU A 297 17.09 -1.88 -11.13
C LEU A 297 16.50 -2.45 -12.41
N HIS A 298 15.57 -1.75 -13.03
CA HIS A 298 14.90 -2.15 -14.28
C HIS A 298 14.86 -0.96 -15.22
N PHE A 299 15.18 -1.15 -16.49
CA PHE A 299 14.92 -0.14 -17.51
C PHE A 299 14.29 -0.73 -18.77
N ARG A 300 13.69 0.15 -19.56
CA ARG A 300 13.22 -0.10 -20.92
C ARG A 300 13.63 1.09 -21.80
N LYS A 301 14.12 0.78 -22.99
CA LYS A 301 14.47 1.76 -24.02
C LYS A 301 13.90 1.33 -25.37
N PHE A 302 13.06 2.16 -25.97
CA PHE A 302 12.69 2.05 -27.38
C PHE A 302 13.92 2.36 -28.24
N LEU A 303 14.30 1.40 -29.06
CA LEU A 303 15.40 1.49 -30.01
C LEU A 303 14.90 2.05 -31.35
N VAL A 304 13.67 1.68 -31.72
CA VAL A 304 12.98 2.17 -32.93
C VAL A 304 11.54 2.47 -32.57
N SER A 305 11.12 3.73 -32.67
CA SER A 305 9.78 4.16 -32.30
C SER A 305 8.70 3.66 -33.25
N ASP A 306 8.98 3.41 -34.52
CA ASP A 306 8.03 2.79 -35.47
C ASP A 306 8.81 1.75 -36.28
N PRO A 307 8.56 0.44 -36.11
CA PRO A 307 7.36 -0.20 -35.58
C PRO A 307 7.39 -0.54 -34.07
N GLY A 308 8.13 0.19 -33.25
CA GLY A 308 8.07 0.05 -31.77
C GLY A 308 8.91 -1.08 -31.19
N PHE A 309 10.15 -1.23 -31.67
CA PHE A 309 11.13 -2.15 -31.07
C PHE A 309 11.77 -1.53 -29.82
N TYR A 310 11.85 -2.31 -28.75
CA TYR A 310 12.45 -1.88 -27.49
C TYR A 310 13.29 -2.99 -26.85
N LEU A 311 14.26 -2.56 -26.05
CA LEU A 311 15.03 -3.42 -25.16
C LEU A 311 14.58 -3.14 -23.73
N SER A 312 14.47 -4.18 -22.92
CA SER A 312 14.30 -4.07 -21.47
C SER A 312 15.31 -4.94 -20.76
N ALA A 313 15.89 -4.46 -19.67
CA ALA A 313 16.78 -5.27 -18.85
C ALA A 313 16.65 -4.90 -17.39
N GLY A 314 16.89 -5.87 -16.52
CA GLY A 314 16.81 -5.66 -15.08
C GLY A 314 17.74 -6.57 -14.29
N VAL A 315 18.08 -6.12 -13.09
CA VAL A 315 18.76 -6.88 -12.05
C VAL A 315 17.94 -6.75 -10.78
N PHE A 316 17.77 -7.84 -10.05
CA PHE A 316 16.93 -7.86 -8.85
C PHE A 316 17.47 -8.82 -7.80
N SER A 317 17.21 -8.48 -6.54
CA SER A 317 17.37 -9.34 -5.37
C SER A 317 16.20 -9.06 -4.43
N THR A 318 15.12 -9.81 -4.59
CA THR A 318 13.82 -9.51 -3.97
C THR A 318 13.10 -10.76 -3.45
N THR A 319 12.12 -10.56 -2.58
CA THR A 319 11.07 -11.56 -2.33
C THR A 319 10.10 -11.59 -3.50
N ALA A 320 9.89 -12.75 -4.09
CA ALA A 320 8.97 -12.94 -5.20
C ALA A 320 7.85 -13.95 -4.84
N THR A 321 6.79 -13.94 -5.65
CA THR A 321 5.68 -14.88 -5.59
C THR A 321 5.18 -15.19 -6.99
N ARG A 322 4.62 -16.40 -7.18
CA ARG A 322 3.93 -16.79 -8.41
C ARG A 322 2.40 -16.67 -8.29
N ASP A 323 1.91 -16.23 -7.14
CA ASP A 323 0.47 -16.11 -6.82
C ASP A 323 -0.11 -14.71 -7.09
N ALA A 324 0.67 -13.77 -7.62
CA ALA A 324 0.24 -12.38 -7.87
C ALA A 324 -0.91 -12.24 -8.89
N TRP A 325 -1.31 -13.33 -9.56
CA TRP A 325 -2.48 -13.37 -10.43
C TRP A 325 -3.81 -13.57 -9.67
N LYS A 326 -3.77 -13.94 -8.38
CA LYS A 326 -4.95 -14.24 -7.56
C LYS A 326 -5.49 -13.02 -6.81
N ILE A 327 -4.58 -12.22 -6.27
CA ILE A 327 -4.86 -11.05 -5.44
C ILE A 327 -3.80 -10.00 -5.75
N LEU A 328 -4.09 -8.71 -5.60
CA LEU A 328 -3.09 -7.66 -5.79
C LEU A 328 -2.09 -7.64 -4.63
N ASN A 329 -0.85 -7.21 -4.88
CA ASN A 329 0.19 -7.12 -3.86
C ASN A 329 -0.19 -6.24 -2.66
N ILE A 330 -0.84 -5.10 -2.94
CA ILE A 330 -1.29 -4.19 -1.89
C ILE A 330 -2.45 -4.79 -1.10
N GLU A 331 -3.40 -5.43 -1.78
CA GLU A 331 -4.53 -6.11 -1.13
C GLU A 331 -4.07 -7.27 -0.24
N ASN A 332 -3.10 -8.08 -0.71
CA ASN A 332 -2.48 -9.12 0.10
C ASN A 332 -1.73 -8.52 1.30
N SER A 333 -1.02 -7.41 1.11
CA SER A 333 -0.29 -6.75 2.19
C SER A 333 -1.21 -6.22 3.28
N LEU A 334 -2.31 -5.56 2.88
CA LEU A 334 -3.32 -5.05 3.81
C LEU A 334 -4.04 -6.20 4.52
N SER A 335 -4.39 -7.27 3.80
CA SER A 335 -5.00 -8.47 4.39
C SER A 335 -4.06 -9.13 5.41
N SER A 336 -2.78 -9.25 5.06
CA SER A 336 -1.76 -9.83 5.94
C SER A 336 -1.61 -8.98 7.20
N PHE A 337 -1.56 -7.67 7.02
CA PHE A 337 -1.30 -6.72 8.09
C PHE A 337 -2.48 -6.53 9.04
N PHE A 338 -3.68 -6.38 8.51
CA PHE A 338 -4.86 -6.09 9.33
C PHE A 338 -5.53 -7.34 9.87
N ILE A 339 -5.75 -8.38 9.06
CA ILE A 339 -6.62 -9.51 9.44
C ILE A 339 -5.89 -10.85 9.53
N LYS A 340 -4.56 -10.84 9.45
CA LYS A 340 -3.69 -12.00 9.54
C LYS A 340 -3.92 -13.05 8.44
N GLU A 341 -4.30 -12.60 7.25
CA GLU A 341 -4.52 -13.46 6.08
C GLU A 341 -3.50 -13.12 4.98
N ASP A 342 -2.61 -14.07 4.68
CA ASP A 342 -1.56 -13.92 3.68
C ASP A 342 -1.67 -15.05 2.64
N PHE A 343 -1.99 -14.67 1.40
CA PHE A 343 -2.44 -15.57 0.35
C PHE A 343 -1.33 -16.05 -0.58
N TYR A 344 -0.13 -15.48 -0.48
CA TYR A 344 0.97 -15.78 -1.39
C TYR A 344 1.91 -16.87 -0.89
N ASP A 345 2.50 -17.65 -1.79
CA ASP A 345 3.70 -18.46 -1.54
C ASP A 345 4.96 -17.70 -1.98
N TYR A 346 5.87 -17.45 -1.03
CA TYR A 346 7.04 -16.60 -1.24
C TYR A 346 8.33 -17.37 -1.43
N TYR A 347 9.25 -16.80 -2.20
CA TYR A 347 10.62 -17.29 -2.34
C TYR A 347 11.60 -16.14 -2.59
N ASP A 348 12.88 -16.36 -2.30
CA ASP A 348 13.94 -15.40 -2.61
C ASP A 348 14.32 -15.56 -4.07
N ARG A 349 14.37 -14.46 -4.82
CA ARG A 349 14.74 -14.45 -6.24
C ARG A 349 15.85 -13.43 -6.47
N ARG A 350 16.99 -13.88 -6.99
CA ARG A 350 18.12 -13.00 -7.31
C ARG A 350 18.66 -13.29 -8.69
N GLY A 351 18.78 -12.28 -9.54
CA GLY A 351 19.22 -12.51 -10.90
C GLY A 351 19.13 -11.32 -11.81
N ILE A 352 19.21 -11.63 -13.11
CA ILE A 352 19.14 -10.68 -14.21
C ILE A 352 18.13 -11.16 -15.24
N GLU A 353 17.61 -10.20 -15.99
CA GLU A 353 16.74 -10.45 -17.12
C GLU A 353 17.03 -9.46 -18.24
N ALA A 354 16.88 -9.90 -19.49
CA ALA A 354 16.90 -9.05 -20.67
C ALA A 354 15.78 -9.49 -21.62
N ARG A 355 15.08 -8.54 -22.23
CA ARG A 355 13.98 -8.78 -23.16
C ARG A 355 14.07 -7.87 -24.37
N LEU A 356 13.84 -8.45 -25.53
CA LEU A 356 13.56 -7.73 -26.78
C LEU A 356 12.06 -7.69 -26.97
N GLY A 357 11.53 -6.49 -27.11
CA GLY A 357 10.11 -6.24 -27.27
C GLY A 357 9.79 -5.63 -28.62
N PHE A 358 8.61 -5.99 -29.12
CA PHE A 358 8.03 -5.46 -30.34
C PHE A 358 6.59 -5.05 -30.05
N SER A 359 6.27 -3.79 -30.28
CA SER A 359 4.94 -3.25 -30.07
C SER A 359 4.53 -2.47 -31.30
N PRO A 360 3.95 -3.08 -32.35
CA PRO A 360 3.59 -2.39 -33.59
C PRO A 360 2.44 -1.39 -33.42
N SER A 361 1.67 -1.49 -32.34
CA SER A 361 0.57 -0.59 -32.01
C SER A 361 0.36 -0.52 -30.49
N ASP A 362 -0.54 0.36 -30.05
CA ASP A 362 -0.98 0.44 -28.66
C ASP A 362 -1.94 -0.68 -28.23
N HIS A 363 -2.09 -1.72 -29.06
CA HIS A 363 -3.00 -2.84 -28.81
C HIS A 363 -2.30 -4.19 -28.81
N LEU A 364 -1.02 -4.24 -29.17
CA LEU A 364 -0.25 -5.47 -29.24
C LEU A 364 1.19 -5.21 -28.76
N ALA A 365 1.69 -6.14 -27.95
CA ALA A 365 3.10 -6.25 -27.62
C ALA A 365 3.52 -7.70 -27.57
N VAL A 366 4.71 -7.97 -28.07
CA VAL A 366 5.36 -9.27 -28.03
C VAL A 366 6.73 -9.06 -27.40
N GLU A 367 7.10 -9.91 -26.44
CA GLU A 367 8.42 -9.88 -25.81
C GLU A 367 9.06 -11.26 -25.90
N LEU A 368 10.31 -11.30 -26.38
CA LEU A 368 11.20 -12.43 -26.24
C LEU A 368 12.24 -12.08 -25.17
N GLY A 369 12.42 -12.93 -24.18
CA GLY A 369 13.29 -12.68 -23.05
C GLY A 369 14.20 -13.84 -22.71
N TYR A 370 15.28 -13.51 -22.01
CA TYR A 370 16.16 -14.45 -21.35
C TYR A 370 16.39 -14.01 -19.91
N GLU A 371 16.23 -14.92 -18.98
CA GLU A 371 16.37 -14.66 -17.55
C GLU A 371 17.26 -15.71 -16.88
N ILE A 372 18.09 -15.24 -15.94
CA ILE A 372 18.96 -16.07 -15.11
C ILE A 372 18.74 -15.67 -13.66
N PHE A 373 18.27 -16.58 -12.83
CA PHE A 373 18.05 -16.26 -11.41
C PHE A 373 18.22 -17.47 -10.49
N ASN A 374 18.74 -17.18 -9.30
CA ASN A 374 18.81 -18.09 -8.18
C ASN A 374 17.52 -18.01 -7.36
N LEU A 375 17.04 -19.17 -6.96
CA LEU A 375 15.83 -19.38 -6.16
C LEU A 375 16.21 -19.99 -4.81
N LYS A 376 15.71 -19.41 -3.71
CA LYS A 376 15.84 -19.99 -2.37
C LYS A 376 14.52 -20.02 -1.62
N SER A 377 14.35 -21.06 -0.81
CA SER A 377 13.18 -21.19 0.05
C SER A 377 13.21 -20.15 1.15
N LEU A 378 12.03 -19.58 1.43
CA LEU A 378 11.82 -18.68 2.55
C LEU A 378 10.92 -19.34 3.60
N LYS A 379 11.15 -19.02 4.87
CA LYS A 379 10.31 -19.48 5.99
C LYS A 379 9.54 -18.30 6.54
N LYS A 380 8.37 -18.57 7.14
CA LYS A 380 7.63 -17.58 7.93
C LYS A 380 8.56 -16.98 9.00
N LYS A 381 8.59 -15.65 9.11
CA LYS A 381 9.44 -14.93 10.09
C LYS A 381 8.64 -14.15 11.12
N VAL A 382 7.45 -13.70 10.76
CA VAL A 382 6.55 -12.97 11.65
C VAL A 382 5.22 -13.70 11.78
N ASN A 383 4.56 -13.54 12.93
CA ASN A 383 3.24 -14.13 13.17
C ASN A 383 2.32 -13.18 13.96
N TRP A 384 2.26 -11.93 13.54
CA TRP A 384 1.40 -10.92 14.14
C TRP A 384 0.67 -10.12 13.04
N ALA A 385 -0.47 -9.55 13.40
CA ALA A 385 -1.27 -8.63 12.61
C ALA A 385 -2.03 -7.73 13.59
N VAL A 386 -2.66 -6.66 13.11
CA VAL A 386 -3.44 -5.73 13.96
C VAL A 386 -4.63 -6.47 14.60
N PHE A 387 -5.37 -7.23 13.79
CA PHE A 387 -6.49 -8.07 14.20
C PHE A 387 -6.22 -9.55 13.92
N GLY A 388 -7.06 -10.44 14.45
CA GLY A 388 -6.90 -11.89 14.28
C GLY A 388 -5.83 -12.50 15.21
N LYS A 389 -5.74 -12.02 16.46
CA LYS A 389 -4.80 -12.54 17.48
C LYS A 389 -4.90 -14.07 17.69
N ASN A 390 -6.07 -14.65 17.43
CA ASN A 390 -6.37 -16.08 17.55
C ASN A 390 -6.06 -16.90 16.27
N LYS A 391 -5.62 -16.26 15.19
CA LYS A 391 -5.21 -16.94 13.96
C LYS A 391 -3.69 -17.07 13.92
N ASP A 392 -3.20 -17.99 13.11
CA ASP A 392 -1.79 -18.05 12.74
C ASP A 392 -1.64 -17.86 11.24
N PHE A 393 -0.58 -17.15 10.83
CA PHE A 393 -0.20 -17.18 9.43
C PHE A 393 0.18 -18.60 9.04
N ARG A 394 -0.29 -19.02 7.86
CA ARG A 394 0.11 -20.27 7.21
C ARG A 394 1.63 -20.34 7.08
N GLU A 395 2.19 -21.54 7.22
CA GLU A 395 3.59 -21.75 6.90
C GLU A 395 3.89 -21.41 5.43
N ASN A 396 5.09 -20.91 5.17
CA ASN A 396 5.54 -20.70 3.79
C ASN A 396 6.10 -22.02 3.25
N PRO A 397 5.51 -22.60 2.20
CA PRO A 397 5.92 -23.91 1.72
C PRO A 397 7.34 -23.87 1.14
N PRO A 398 8.12 -24.95 1.31
CA PRO A 398 9.43 -25.03 0.68
C PRO A 398 9.31 -25.07 -0.84
N ILE A 399 10.35 -24.58 -1.50
CA ILE A 399 10.49 -24.67 -2.95
C ILE A 399 11.73 -25.48 -3.28
N LYS A 400 11.82 -25.99 -4.51
CA LYS A 400 13.11 -26.47 -5.01
C LYS A 400 14.02 -25.25 -5.17
N GLU A 401 15.19 -25.31 -4.54
CA GLU A 401 16.24 -24.29 -4.69
C GLU A 401 17.13 -24.61 -5.88
N GLY A 402 17.74 -23.59 -6.47
CA GLY A 402 18.63 -23.78 -7.62
C GLY A 402 18.72 -22.55 -8.51
N THR A 403 19.44 -22.70 -9.61
CA THR A 403 19.52 -21.69 -10.67
C THR A 403 18.56 -22.04 -11.80
N LEU A 404 17.74 -21.08 -12.21
CA LEU A 404 16.96 -21.18 -13.45
C LEU A 404 17.59 -20.27 -14.51
N ARG A 405 17.85 -20.84 -15.69
CA ARG A 405 18.05 -20.13 -16.95
C ARG A 405 16.88 -20.42 -17.88
N ALA A 406 16.12 -19.41 -18.27
CA ALA A 406 14.92 -19.59 -19.08
C ALA A 406 14.79 -18.59 -20.22
N LEU A 407 14.27 -19.06 -21.35
CA LEU A 407 13.70 -18.24 -22.40
C LEU A 407 12.24 -17.94 -22.06
N THR A 408 11.83 -16.69 -22.19
CA THR A 408 10.45 -16.26 -22.01
C THR A 408 9.86 -15.74 -23.30
N PHE A 409 8.62 -16.10 -23.61
CA PHE A 409 7.86 -15.54 -24.72
C PHE A 409 6.52 -15.02 -24.21
N ASN A 410 6.33 -13.70 -24.25
CA ASN A 410 5.14 -13.04 -23.78
C ASN A 410 4.39 -12.37 -24.93
N VAL A 411 3.06 -12.45 -24.89
CA VAL A 411 2.18 -11.74 -25.81
C VAL A 411 1.13 -11.01 -24.99
N PHE A 412 0.95 -9.72 -25.26
CA PHE A 412 -0.08 -8.90 -24.66
C PHE A 412 -0.89 -8.28 -25.78
N ALA A 413 -2.21 -8.42 -25.71
CA ALA A 413 -3.10 -7.84 -26.71
C ALA A 413 -4.35 -7.26 -26.05
N ARG A 414 -4.89 -6.19 -26.62
CA ARG A 414 -6.14 -5.57 -26.17
C ARG A 414 -6.97 -5.13 -27.36
N HIS A 415 -8.27 -5.38 -27.31
CA HIS A 415 -9.22 -4.87 -28.29
C HIS A 415 -10.57 -4.59 -27.62
N GLY A 416 -10.88 -3.30 -27.45
CA GLY A 416 -12.10 -2.85 -26.77
C GLY A 416 -12.22 -3.44 -25.35
N PRO A 417 -13.27 -4.22 -25.04
CA PRO A 417 -13.48 -4.84 -23.73
C PRO A 417 -12.62 -6.08 -23.48
N LEU A 418 -11.93 -6.60 -24.50
CA LEU A 418 -11.13 -7.81 -24.43
C LEU A 418 -9.65 -7.48 -24.20
N SER A 419 -9.03 -8.23 -23.30
CA SER A 419 -7.58 -8.23 -23.07
C SER A 419 -7.06 -9.66 -23.00
N PHE A 420 -5.89 -9.90 -23.58
CA PHE A 420 -5.23 -11.19 -23.64
C PHE A 420 -3.78 -11.03 -23.17
N ALA A 421 -3.34 -11.96 -22.31
CA ALA A 421 -1.95 -12.06 -21.87
C ALA A 421 -1.52 -13.52 -21.95
N ALA A 422 -0.43 -13.79 -22.66
CA ALA A 422 0.27 -15.07 -22.66
C ALA A 422 1.67 -14.86 -22.08
N GLN A 423 2.08 -15.75 -21.19
CA GLN A 423 3.42 -15.80 -20.59
C GLN A 423 3.91 -17.23 -20.64
N ASN A 424 4.97 -17.46 -21.41
CA ASN A 424 5.51 -18.78 -21.65
C ASN A 424 6.97 -18.80 -21.26
N GLU A 425 7.39 -19.85 -20.54
CA GLU A 425 8.73 -20.00 -19.98
C GLU A 425 9.27 -21.38 -20.35
N VAL A 426 10.46 -21.44 -20.94
CA VAL A 426 11.15 -22.69 -21.23
C VAL A 426 12.59 -22.61 -20.72
N SER A 427 12.98 -23.53 -19.84
CA SER A 427 14.34 -23.63 -19.33
C SER A 427 15.31 -24.04 -20.44
N THR A 428 16.47 -23.41 -20.47
CA THR A 428 17.52 -23.63 -21.49
C THR A 428 18.63 -24.59 -21.07
N ASN A 429 18.39 -25.39 -20.02
CA ASN A 429 19.26 -26.39 -19.38
C ASN A 429 19.93 -25.88 -18.08
N ASP A 430 19.54 -26.47 -16.93
CA ASP A 430 20.02 -26.27 -15.54
C ASP A 430 19.24 -27.17 -14.54
N ASP A 431 19.33 -26.92 -13.23
CA ASP A 431 18.62 -27.57 -12.10
C ASP A 431 17.09 -27.79 -12.33
N TYR A 432 16.49 -27.11 -13.31
CA TYR A 432 15.07 -27.23 -13.67
C TYR A 432 14.88 -27.61 -15.14
N ALA A 433 13.92 -28.50 -15.38
CA ALA A 433 13.34 -28.79 -16.69
C ALA A 433 11.95 -28.12 -16.82
N LEU A 434 11.94 -26.78 -16.89
CA LEU A 434 10.72 -25.98 -16.91
C LEU A 434 10.19 -25.84 -18.35
N LYS A 435 8.94 -26.21 -18.57
CA LYS A 435 8.14 -25.80 -19.75
C LYS A 435 6.78 -25.37 -19.25
N ARG A 436 6.49 -24.08 -19.22
CA ARG A 436 5.28 -23.55 -18.59
C ARG A 436 4.62 -22.54 -19.51
N PHE A 437 3.33 -22.75 -19.76
CA PHE A 437 2.49 -21.90 -20.58
C PHE A 437 1.36 -21.39 -19.70
N TRP A 438 1.20 -20.08 -19.63
CA TRP A 438 0.15 -19.44 -18.86
C TRP A 438 -0.54 -18.40 -19.73
N ASN A 439 -1.85 -18.47 -19.83
CA ASN A 439 -2.65 -17.61 -20.70
C ASN A 439 -3.85 -17.09 -19.92
N GLU A 440 -4.13 -15.81 -20.04
CA GLU A 440 -5.27 -15.13 -19.44
C GLU A 440 -6.03 -14.35 -20.51
N LEU A 441 -7.34 -14.56 -20.56
CA LEU A 441 -8.27 -13.79 -21.38
C LEU A 441 -9.27 -13.12 -20.45
N THR A 442 -9.36 -11.81 -20.52
CA THR A 442 -10.25 -11.00 -19.69
C THR A 442 -11.21 -10.21 -20.56
N PHE A 443 -12.49 -10.21 -20.20
CA PHE A 443 -13.53 -9.40 -20.80
C PHE A 443 -14.14 -8.50 -19.72
N LYS A 444 -14.17 -7.19 -19.93
CA LYS A 444 -14.85 -6.25 -19.02
C LYS A 444 -15.71 -5.28 -19.81
N LYS A 445 -16.99 -5.17 -19.45
CA LYS A 445 -17.91 -4.22 -20.08
C LYS A 445 -18.98 -3.73 -19.11
N SER A 446 -19.13 -2.41 -19.05
CA SER A 446 -20.26 -1.74 -18.40
C SER A 446 -21.39 -1.51 -19.40
N PHE A 447 -22.62 -1.79 -19.00
CA PHE A 447 -23.83 -1.58 -19.77
C PHE A 447 -24.72 -0.59 -19.02
N GLU A 448 -25.13 0.50 -19.69
CA GLU A 448 -25.83 1.64 -19.06
C GLU A 448 -27.04 1.24 -18.19
N ASN A 449 -27.82 0.23 -18.60
CA ASN A 449 -29.02 -0.21 -17.89
C ASN A 449 -28.97 -1.67 -17.40
N LEU A 450 -27.85 -2.38 -17.62
CA LEU A 450 -27.74 -3.80 -17.29
C LEU A 450 -26.60 -4.08 -16.29
N GLY A 451 -25.85 -3.08 -15.85
CA GLY A 451 -24.75 -3.26 -14.89
C GLY A 451 -23.41 -3.61 -15.53
N ASN A 452 -22.47 -4.12 -14.75
CA ASN A 452 -21.11 -4.43 -15.18
C ASN A 452 -20.92 -5.94 -15.28
N LEU A 453 -20.30 -6.38 -16.37
CA LEU A 453 -19.91 -7.75 -16.60
C LEU A 453 -18.39 -7.84 -16.70
N ALA A 454 -17.81 -8.70 -15.88
CA ALA A 454 -16.39 -9.03 -15.92
C ALA A 454 -16.22 -10.55 -15.96
N CYS A 455 -15.51 -11.04 -16.97
CA CYS A 455 -15.17 -12.45 -17.13
C CYS A 455 -13.66 -12.60 -17.24
N ARG A 456 -13.12 -13.67 -16.67
CA ARG A 456 -11.72 -14.04 -16.82
C ARG A 456 -11.59 -15.54 -17.04
N MET A 457 -10.81 -15.92 -18.04
CA MET A 457 -10.42 -17.30 -18.30
C MET A 457 -8.90 -17.41 -18.20
N ILE A 458 -8.42 -18.39 -17.43
CA ILE A 458 -6.99 -18.66 -17.27
C ILE A 458 -6.69 -20.12 -17.63
N GLY A 459 -5.77 -20.32 -18.57
CA GLY A 459 -5.23 -21.63 -18.92
C GLY A 459 -3.77 -21.74 -18.48
N GLY A 460 -3.47 -22.68 -17.59
CA GLY A 460 -2.11 -23.06 -17.23
C GLY A 460 -1.79 -24.45 -17.76
N PHE A 461 -0.65 -24.61 -18.42
CA PHE A 461 -0.23 -25.88 -18.97
C PHE A 461 1.28 -26.09 -18.84
N SER A 462 1.66 -27.33 -18.52
CA SER A 462 3.01 -27.84 -18.66
C SER A 462 2.94 -29.29 -19.15
N PRO A 463 3.78 -29.71 -20.12
CA PRO A 463 3.87 -31.11 -20.52
C PRO A 463 4.50 -31.97 -19.43
N ASP A 464 5.29 -31.37 -18.52
CA ASP A 464 6.04 -32.06 -17.48
C ASP A 464 5.39 -31.83 -16.10
N SER A 465 5.72 -32.66 -15.11
CA SER A 465 5.37 -32.38 -13.72
C SER A 465 6.16 -31.16 -13.25
N LEU A 466 5.48 -30.15 -12.70
CA LEU A 466 6.14 -28.98 -12.16
C LEU A 466 6.47 -29.18 -10.68
N GLU A 467 7.51 -28.49 -10.22
CA GLU A 467 7.86 -28.38 -8.80
C GLU A 467 7.58 -26.95 -8.32
N ARG A 468 7.43 -26.75 -7.00
CA ARG A 468 7.34 -25.39 -6.44
C ARG A 468 8.65 -24.62 -6.73
N PRO A 469 8.59 -23.34 -7.13
CA PRO A 469 7.41 -22.46 -7.14
C PRO A 469 6.62 -22.45 -8.46
N PHE A 470 6.94 -23.29 -9.44
CA PHE A 470 6.37 -23.24 -10.79
C PHE A 470 5.01 -23.92 -10.92
N LEU A 471 4.67 -24.82 -9.98
CA LEU A 471 3.34 -25.43 -9.88
C LEU A 471 2.22 -24.40 -9.92
N PHE A 472 1.16 -24.72 -10.64
CA PHE A 472 -0.07 -23.97 -10.55
C PHE A 472 -0.83 -24.40 -9.32
N THR A 473 -1.39 -23.44 -8.60
CA THR A 473 -2.19 -23.70 -7.41
C THR A 473 -3.54 -23.04 -7.52
N LEU A 474 -4.60 -23.78 -7.25
CA LEU A 474 -5.99 -23.31 -7.27
C LEU A 474 -6.67 -23.55 -5.92
N GLY A 475 -7.70 -22.76 -5.65
CA GLY A 475 -8.41 -22.75 -4.38
C GLY A 475 -8.14 -21.49 -3.58
N GLY A 476 -9.19 -20.93 -2.97
CA GLY A 476 -9.16 -19.64 -2.30
C GLY A 476 -9.41 -18.47 -3.24
N ILE A 477 -9.24 -17.27 -2.71
CA ILE A 477 -9.54 -16.02 -3.41
C ILE A 477 -8.80 -15.91 -4.76
N GLY A 478 -9.41 -15.25 -5.73
CA GLY A 478 -8.82 -15.10 -7.05
C GLY A 478 -8.79 -16.37 -7.90
N SER A 479 -9.26 -17.51 -7.38
CA SER A 479 -9.42 -18.75 -8.15
C SER A 479 -10.78 -19.38 -7.86
N LEU A 480 -10.85 -20.25 -6.85
CA LEU A 480 -12.06 -20.93 -6.38
C LEU A 480 -12.28 -20.57 -4.89
N PRO A 481 -12.88 -19.40 -4.59
CA PRO A 481 -12.99 -18.87 -3.22
C PRO A 481 -13.79 -19.75 -2.26
N GLY A 482 -14.63 -20.66 -2.75
CA GLY A 482 -15.28 -21.67 -1.91
C GLY A 482 -14.29 -22.68 -1.30
N TYR A 483 -13.12 -22.88 -1.93
CA TYR A 483 -12.12 -23.89 -1.58
C TYR A 483 -11.06 -23.35 -0.62
N LYS A 484 -10.26 -24.24 -0.01
CA LYS A 484 -9.13 -23.82 0.82
C LYS A 484 -8.09 -23.15 -0.07
N LEU A 485 -7.33 -22.21 0.49
CA LEU A 485 -6.24 -21.56 -0.25
C LEU A 485 -5.24 -22.62 -0.74
N ASN A 486 -4.95 -22.60 -2.05
CA ASN A 486 -4.02 -23.52 -2.71
C ASN A 486 -4.35 -25.00 -2.45
N GLU A 487 -5.64 -25.36 -2.33
CA GLU A 487 -6.13 -26.73 -2.10
C GLU A 487 -5.69 -27.70 -3.21
N PHE A 488 -5.55 -27.21 -4.44
CA PHE A 488 -5.18 -28.02 -5.60
C PHE A 488 -3.83 -27.56 -6.15
N GLU A 489 -2.87 -28.48 -6.26
CA GLU A 489 -1.60 -28.27 -6.93
C GLU A 489 -1.59 -29.06 -8.24
N THR A 490 -1.16 -28.45 -9.35
CA THR A 490 -1.22 -29.09 -10.67
C THR A 490 -0.23 -28.49 -11.67
N SER A 491 0.07 -29.25 -12.73
CA SER A 491 0.75 -28.76 -13.93
C SER A 491 -0.22 -28.23 -15.00
N ARG A 492 -1.52 -28.54 -14.90
CA ARG A 492 -2.49 -28.20 -15.96
C ARG A 492 -3.86 -27.86 -15.39
N PHE A 493 -4.41 -26.74 -15.84
CA PHE A 493 -5.77 -26.35 -15.48
C PHE A 493 -6.38 -25.40 -16.51
N LEU A 494 -7.71 -25.32 -16.48
CA LEU A 494 -8.50 -24.25 -17.08
C LEU A 494 -9.43 -23.69 -16.01
N LEU A 495 -9.34 -22.39 -15.74
CA LEU A 495 -10.14 -21.66 -14.77
C LEU A 495 -11.01 -20.63 -15.50
N PHE A 496 -12.25 -20.48 -15.04
CA PHE A 496 -13.18 -19.45 -15.48
C PHE A 496 -13.75 -18.74 -14.24
N ASN A 497 -13.76 -17.41 -14.29
CA ASN A 497 -14.36 -16.54 -13.28
C ASN A 497 -15.34 -15.59 -13.97
N LEU A 498 -16.48 -15.36 -13.34
CA LEU A 498 -17.53 -14.47 -13.78
C LEU A 498 -17.96 -13.60 -12.60
N ASP A 499 -17.91 -12.28 -12.77
CA ASP A 499 -18.45 -11.28 -11.85
C ASP A 499 -19.50 -10.45 -12.62
N TYR A 500 -20.71 -10.35 -12.08
CA TYR A 500 -21.79 -9.51 -12.60
C TYR A 500 -22.31 -8.60 -11.50
N SER A 501 -22.16 -7.29 -11.67
CA SER A 501 -22.62 -6.30 -10.68
C SER A 501 -23.71 -5.39 -11.23
N ILE A 502 -24.69 -5.09 -10.38
CA ILE A 502 -25.83 -4.23 -10.71
C ILE A 502 -25.99 -3.12 -9.67
N LYS A 503 -26.31 -1.93 -10.15
CA LYS A 503 -26.57 -0.75 -9.32
C LYS A 503 -28.07 -0.46 -9.31
N ILE A 504 -28.75 -0.90 -8.26
CA ILE A 504 -30.18 -0.63 -8.02
C ILE A 504 -30.36 0.47 -6.95
N GLY A 505 -29.29 0.81 -6.24
CA GLY A 505 -29.23 1.78 -5.15
C GLY A 505 -27.84 1.73 -4.51
N TRP A 506 -27.74 2.09 -3.24
CA TRP A 506 -26.56 1.81 -2.41
C TRP A 506 -26.89 0.75 -1.37
N PRO A 507 -26.10 -0.34 -1.23
CA PRO A 507 -24.87 -0.66 -1.98
C PRO A 507 -25.17 -1.25 -3.39
N SER A 508 -24.13 -1.39 -4.22
CA SER A 508 -24.20 -2.19 -5.45
C SER A 508 -24.21 -3.68 -5.11
N PHE A 509 -24.94 -4.48 -5.87
CA PHE A 509 -25.00 -5.94 -5.69
C PHE A 509 -24.10 -6.64 -6.70
N LEU A 510 -23.48 -7.74 -6.28
CA LEU A 510 -22.58 -8.55 -7.06
C LEU A 510 -23.01 -10.01 -7.01
N PHE A 511 -23.03 -10.67 -8.16
CA PHE A 511 -23.17 -12.11 -8.31
C PHE A 511 -21.92 -12.64 -8.98
N PHE A 512 -21.41 -13.78 -8.53
CA PHE A 512 -20.23 -14.37 -9.15
C PHE A 512 -20.29 -15.89 -9.20
N PHE A 513 -19.60 -16.43 -10.19
CA PHE A 513 -19.44 -17.86 -10.42
C PHE A 513 -18.00 -18.16 -10.80
N ASP A 514 -17.45 -19.22 -10.21
CA ASP A 514 -16.10 -19.68 -10.49
C ASP A 514 -16.11 -21.18 -10.78
N GLY A 515 -15.38 -21.58 -11.82
CA GLY A 515 -15.30 -22.97 -12.26
C GLY A 515 -13.91 -23.30 -12.77
N ALA A 516 -13.38 -24.47 -12.42
CA ALA A 516 -12.10 -24.94 -12.90
C ALA A 516 -12.10 -26.43 -13.26
N LYS A 517 -11.52 -26.75 -14.42
CA LYS A 517 -11.06 -28.10 -14.74
C LYS A 517 -9.59 -28.21 -14.36
N ILE A 518 -9.27 -29.14 -13.47
CA ILE A 518 -7.93 -29.29 -12.90
C ILE A 518 -7.45 -30.71 -13.21
N ASP A 519 -6.25 -30.83 -13.77
CA ASP A 519 -5.65 -32.15 -14.05
C ASP A 519 -5.35 -32.91 -12.76
N GLY A 520 -5.59 -34.22 -12.77
CA GLY A 520 -5.53 -35.07 -11.58
C GLY A 520 -6.74 -34.94 -10.64
N VAL A 521 -7.74 -34.11 -10.96
CA VAL A 521 -8.93 -33.91 -10.12
C VAL A 521 -10.22 -34.32 -10.85
N ASN A 522 -11.02 -35.15 -10.20
CA ASN A 522 -12.30 -35.62 -10.72
C ASN A 522 -13.34 -34.48 -10.78
N GLY A 523 -14.03 -34.38 -11.93
CA GLY A 523 -15.08 -33.39 -12.17
C GLY A 523 -14.57 -31.98 -12.51
N ILE A 524 -15.47 -31.00 -12.43
CA ILE A 524 -15.20 -29.57 -12.52
C ILE A 524 -15.44 -29.00 -11.12
N LYS A 525 -14.43 -28.36 -10.53
CA LYS A 525 -14.57 -27.68 -9.25
C LYS A 525 -15.23 -26.34 -9.47
N ALA A 526 -16.33 -26.08 -8.78
CA ALA A 526 -17.03 -24.82 -8.92
C ALA A 526 -17.56 -24.28 -7.59
N ASP A 527 -17.72 -22.96 -7.55
CA ASP A 527 -18.39 -22.24 -6.49
C ASP A 527 -19.20 -21.05 -7.04
N VAL A 528 -20.18 -20.63 -6.25
CA VAL A 528 -21.08 -19.53 -6.58
C VAL A 528 -21.20 -18.63 -5.36
N GLY A 529 -21.39 -17.34 -5.60
CA GLY A 529 -21.56 -16.40 -4.51
C GLY A 529 -22.28 -15.13 -4.90
N LEU A 530 -22.53 -14.37 -3.85
CA LEU A 530 -23.20 -13.09 -3.86
C LEU A 530 -22.44 -12.13 -2.95
N GLY A 531 -22.48 -10.86 -3.28
CA GLY A 531 -21.74 -9.84 -2.54
C GLY A 531 -22.36 -8.47 -2.68
N VAL A 532 -21.81 -7.56 -1.89
CA VAL A 532 -22.14 -6.14 -1.94
C VAL A 532 -20.88 -5.33 -2.15
N ILE A 533 -21.01 -4.29 -2.95
CA ILE A 533 -19.96 -3.32 -3.26
C ILE A 533 -20.44 -1.99 -2.65
N PRO A 534 -20.03 -1.67 -1.40
CA PRO A 534 -20.45 -0.43 -0.76
C PRO A 534 -19.72 0.79 -1.33
N PHE A 535 -18.46 0.66 -1.75
CA PHE A 535 -17.62 1.78 -2.21
C PHE A 535 -16.62 1.31 -3.27
N SER A 536 -16.65 1.95 -4.45
CA SER A 536 -15.75 1.68 -5.59
C SER A 536 -15.52 0.18 -5.82
N ASP A 537 -14.34 -0.31 -5.45
CA ASP A 537 -13.83 -1.65 -5.76
C ASP A 537 -13.84 -2.58 -4.54
N ILE A 538 -14.19 -2.06 -3.36
CA ILE A 538 -14.26 -2.84 -2.13
C ILE A 538 -15.53 -3.69 -2.18
N SER A 539 -15.39 -4.99 -1.92
CA SER A 539 -16.54 -5.89 -1.89
C SER A 539 -16.51 -6.85 -0.70
N VAL A 540 -17.68 -7.08 -0.11
CA VAL A 540 -17.91 -8.17 0.85
C VAL A 540 -18.63 -9.28 0.11
N ARG A 541 -18.05 -10.47 0.10
CA ARG A 541 -18.49 -11.60 -0.75
C ARG A 541 -18.76 -12.82 0.11
N ALA A 542 -19.93 -13.43 -0.08
CA ALA A 542 -20.30 -14.72 0.46
C ALA A 542 -20.26 -15.77 -0.66
N VAL A 543 -19.60 -16.89 -0.43
CA VAL A 543 -19.39 -17.95 -1.42
C VAL A 543 -19.71 -19.32 -0.86
N ARG A 544 -20.18 -20.22 -1.71
CA ARG A 544 -20.40 -21.63 -1.39
C ARG A 544 -19.95 -22.54 -2.54
N LYS A 545 -19.31 -23.67 -2.19
CA LYS A 545 -18.96 -24.74 -3.14
C LYS A 545 -20.22 -25.40 -3.73
N LEU A 546 -20.21 -25.75 -5.01
CA LEU A 546 -21.34 -26.44 -5.66
C LEU A 546 -21.33 -27.96 -5.45
N GLU A 547 -20.17 -28.59 -5.35
CA GLU A 547 -20.04 -30.06 -5.31
C GLU A 547 -20.44 -30.71 -3.98
N LYS A 548 -20.58 -29.91 -2.91
CA LYS A 548 -20.95 -30.37 -1.56
C LYS A 548 -21.85 -29.33 -0.89
N ASN A 549 -22.69 -29.75 0.06
CA ASN A 549 -23.27 -28.84 1.07
C ASN A 549 -22.14 -28.30 1.98
N GLY A 550 -21.31 -27.42 1.42
CA GLY A 550 -20.22 -26.77 2.12
C GLY A 550 -20.68 -25.50 2.81
N ASP A 551 -19.96 -25.12 3.86
CA ASP A 551 -20.21 -23.90 4.60
C ASP A 551 -20.10 -22.67 3.70
N ILE A 552 -20.92 -21.67 4.00
CA ILE A 552 -20.79 -20.35 3.39
C ILE A 552 -19.53 -19.71 3.98
N LYS A 553 -18.63 -19.29 3.10
CA LYS A 553 -17.45 -18.49 3.46
C LYS A 553 -17.71 -17.04 3.12
N VAL A 554 -17.24 -16.14 3.99
CA VAL A 554 -17.28 -14.70 3.75
C VAL A 554 -15.86 -14.17 3.67
N TYR A 555 -15.60 -13.33 2.68
CA TYR A 555 -14.31 -12.66 2.52
C TYR A 555 -14.50 -11.24 1.98
N ILE A 556 -13.48 -10.41 2.16
CA ILE A 556 -13.45 -9.03 1.70
C ILE A 556 -12.43 -8.94 0.56
N ARG A 557 -12.76 -8.16 -0.48
CA ARG A 557 -11.80 -7.69 -1.49
C ARG A 557 -11.65 -6.18 -1.36
N LEU A 558 -10.43 -5.68 -1.55
CA LEU A 558 -10.10 -4.25 -1.52
C LEU A 558 -9.89 -3.65 -2.91
N SER A 559 -10.03 -4.46 -3.96
CA SER A 559 -9.93 -4.07 -5.36
C SER A 559 -10.89 -4.90 -6.21
N GLU A 560 -11.05 -4.52 -7.49
CA GLU A 560 -11.61 -5.41 -8.49
C GLU A 560 -10.83 -6.73 -8.51
N ARG A 561 -11.53 -7.82 -8.81
CA ARG A 561 -10.97 -9.17 -8.69
C ARG A 561 -9.91 -9.46 -9.74
N PHE A 562 -10.11 -8.94 -10.94
CA PHE A 562 -9.28 -9.03 -12.14
C PHE A 562 -9.69 -7.92 -13.08
#